data_AF-A0AAW8JB10-F1
#
_entry.id   AF-A0AAW8JB10-F1
#
_cell.length_a   1.000
_cell.length_b   1.000
_cell.length_c   1.000
_cell.angle_alpha   90.00
_cell.angle_beta   90.00
_cell.angle_gamma   90.00
#
_symmetry.space_group_name_H-M   'P 1'
#
loop_
_entity.id
_entity.type
_entity.pdbx_description
1 polymer ?
#
loop_
_entity_poly.entity_id
_entity_poly.type
_entity_poly.pdbx_seq_one_letter_code
_entity_poly.pdbx_strand_id
1 'polypeptide(L)'
;MSYKHNDLLAMRQSYWGDEHSERVKNEKQYFQQILNECHIFTEANLEDAKYFFFSLPSIIIVKGYALGFTHSLVKNMILDFVTAHKVELSQRQIMKIKFRI
;
A
#
# COMPACT_ATOMS: atom_id res chain seq x y z
N MET A 1 -26.49 -8.02 -3.72
CA MET A 1 -25.59 -7.02 -3.12
C MET A 1 -24.22 -7.64 -2.98
N SER A 2 -23.24 -7.18 -3.76
CA SER A 2 -21.87 -7.74 -3.77
C SER A 2 -21.04 -7.16 -2.63
N TYR A 3 -21.11 -7.78 -1.46
CA TYR A 3 -20.41 -7.33 -0.25
C TYR A 3 -18.87 -7.37 -0.36
N LYS A 4 -18.30 -8.27 -1.17
CA LYS A 4 -16.83 -8.50 -1.22
C LYS A 4 -15.96 -7.30 -1.63
N HIS A 5 -16.47 -6.36 -2.43
CA HIS A 5 -15.69 -5.19 -2.85
C HIS A 5 -15.72 -4.06 -1.82
N ASN A 6 -16.75 -3.99 -0.99
CA ASN A 6 -16.92 -2.92 -0.01
C ASN A 6 -15.98 -3.13 1.19
N ASP A 7 -15.75 -4.38 1.59
CA ASP A 7 -14.88 -4.72 2.72
C ASP A 7 -13.43 -4.29 2.51
N LEU A 8 -12.88 -4.45 1.29
CA LEU A 8 -11.49 -4.10 1.00
C LEU A 8 -11.26 -2.59 0.93
N LEU A 9 -12.21 -1.84 0.35
CA LEU A 9 -12.12 -0.38 0.33
C LEU A 9 -12.27 0.18 1.76
N ALA A 10 -13.21 -0.38 2.54
CA ALA A 10 -13.39 -0.03 3.95
C ALA A 10 -12.15 -0.37 4.78
N MET A 11 -11.49 -1.52 4.57
CA MET A 11 -10.21 -1.84 5.20
C MET A 11 -9.15 -0.81 4.84
N ARG A 12 -9.02 -0.40 3.58
CA ARG A 12 -8.01 0.61 3.22
C ARG A 12 -8.28 1.96 3.89
N GLN A 13 -9.54 2.39 3.90
CA GLN A 13 -9.95 3.63 4.54
C GLN A 13 -9.77 3.58 6.05
N SER A 14 -10.16 2.47 6.70
CA SER A 14 -9.99 2.25 8.13
C SER A 14 -8.52 2.23 8.52
N TYR A 15 -7.66 1.57 7.75
CA TYR A 15 -6.21 1.56 7.99
C TYR A 15 -5.65 2.98 7.92
N TRP A 16 -5.97 3.70 6.85
CA TRP A 16 -5.39 5.01 6.62
C TRP A 16 -5.95 6.05 7.58
N GLY A 17 -7.21 5.92 7.98
CA GLY A 17 -7.86 6.75 8.98
C GLY A 17 -7.48 6.41 10.42
N ASP A 18 -6.81 5.28 10.67
CA ASP A 18 -6.30 4.95 12.00
C ASP A 18 -5.05 5.79 12.31
N GLU A 19 -5.27 6.84 13.10
CA GLU A 19 -4.24 7.74 13.61
C GLU A 19 -3.95 7.51 15.10
N HIS A 20 -4.58 6.49 15.71
CA HIS A 20 -4.42 6.18 17.13
C HIS A 20 -3.43 5.04 17.35
N SER A 21 -3.34 4.10 16.42
CA SER A 21 -2.42 2.98 16.50
C SER A 21 -0.99 3.38 16.15
N GLU A 22 -0.09 3.29 17.13
CA GLU A 22 1.35 3.51 16.93
C GLU A 22 1.94 2.58 15.86
N ARG A 23 1.40 1.36 15.75
CA ARG A 23 1.76 0.41 14.70
C ARG A 23 1.46 0.96 13.31
N VAL A 24 0.25 1.48 13.11
CA VAL A 24 -0.18 2.03 11.80
C VAL A 24 0.64 3.28 11.44
N LYS A 25 0.99 4.12 12.43
CA LYS A 25 1.90 5.26 12.20
C LYS A 25 3.27 4.82 11.71
N ASN A 26 3.87 3.84 12.39
CA ASN A 26 5.17 3.29 12.01
C ASN A 26 5.12 2.65 10.61
N GLU A 27 4.04 1.92 10.29
CA GLU A 27 3.86 1.32 8.97
C GLU A 27 3.62 2.37 7.87
N LYS A 28 2.92 3.48 8.15
CA LYS A 28 2.79 4.63 7.24
C LYS A 28 4.15 5.24 6.90
N GLN A 29 5.00 5.44 7.91
CA GLN A 29 6.38 5.91 7.70
C GLN A 29 7.22 4.87 6.93
N TYR A 30 7.01 3.59 7.20
CA TYR A 30 7.67 2.51 6.47
C TYR A 30 7.36 2.56 4.97
N PHE A 31 6.13 2.84 4.56
CA PHE A 31 5.79 3.03 3.15
C PHE A 31 6.51 4.23 2.52
N GLN A 32 6.63 5.35 3.22
CA GLN A 32 7.41 6.50 2.75
C GLN A 32 8.88 6.11 2.53
N GLN A 33 9.46 5.38 3.48
CA GLN A 33 10.83 4.90 3.37
C GLN A 33 11.01 3.99 2.15
N ILE A 34 10.12 3.01 1.92
CA ILE A 34 10.19 2.15 0.73
C ILE A 34 10.15 2.98 -0.55
N LEU A 35 9.25 3.95 -0.64
CA LEU A 35 9.10 4.79 -1.84
C LEU A 35 10.37 5.59 -2.13
N ASN A 36 11.02 6.11 -1.08
CA ASN A 36 12.30 6.80 -1.17
C ASN A 36 13.44 5.82 -1.54
N GLU A 37 13.55 4.67 -0.86
CA GLU A 37 14.59 3.67 -1.10
C GLU A 37 14.52 3.13 -2.54
N CYS A 38 13.32 2.83 -3.02
CA CYS A 38 13.09 2.37 -4.39
C CYS A 38 13.21 3.50 -5.42
N HIS A 39 13.48 4.74 -5.01
CA HIS A 39 13.55 5.94 -5.85
C HIS A 39 12.30 6.08 -6.74
N ILE A 40 11.13 5.86 -6.15
CA ILE A 40 9.84 6.05 -6.82
C ILE A 40 9.50 7.54 -6.85
N PHE A 41 9.72 8.22 -5.73
CA PHE A 41 9.59 9.66 -5.55
C PHE A 41 10.89 10.20 -4.95
N THR A 42 11.23 11.45 -5.25
CA THR A 42 12.45 12.11 -4.73
C THR A 42 12.34 12.38 -3.23
N GLU A 43 11.16 12.77 -2.77
CA GLU A 43 10.81 12.98 -1.37
C GLU A 43 9.36 12.52 -1.15
N ALA A 44 9.17 11.23 -0.89
CA ALA A 44 7.86 10.64 -0.67
C ALA A 44 7.22 11.21 0.61
N ASN A 45 6.09 11.89 0.44
CA ASN A 45 5.31 12.43 1.55
C ASN A 45 4.19 11.46 1.98
N LEU A 46 3.35 11.89 2.93
CA LEU A 46 2.30 11.04 3.47
C LEU A 46 1.17 10.80 2.45
N GLU A 47 0.95 11.73 1.53
CA GLU A 47 0.01 11.56 0.42
C GLU A 47 0.55 10.58 -0.63
N ASP A 48 1.86 10.57 -0.91
CA ASP A 48 2.49 9.59 -1.80
C ASP A 48 2.39 8.18 -1.21
N ALA A 49 2.65 8.03 0.10
CA ALA A 49 2.45 6.77 0.81
C ALA A 49 0.98 6.33 0.78
N LYS A 50 0.03 7.27 0.88
CA LYS A 50 -1.40 6.99 0.74
C LYS A 50 -1.70 6.47 -0.65
N TYR A 51 -1.29 7.19 -1.69
CA TYR A 51 -1.49 6.78 -3.07
C TYR A 51 -0.89 5.39 -3.35
N PHE A 52 0.32 5.14 -2.86
CA PHE A 52 0.97 3.86 -2.98
C PHE A 52 0.18 2.74 -2.28
N PHE A 53 -0.22 2.95 -1.04
CA PHE A 53 -1.02 2.00 -0.27
C PHE A 53 -2.36 1.67 -0.96
N PHE A 54 -3.02 2.66 -1.54
CA PHE A 54 -4.26 2.44 -2.30
C PHE A 54 -4.02 1.77 -3.67
N SER A 55 -2.81 1.90 -4.22
CA SER A 55 -2.37 1.20 -5.44
C SER A 55 -1.99 -0.26 -5.21
N LEU A 56 -1.65 -0.65 -3.98
CA LEU A 56 -1.28 -2.03 -3.66
C LEU A 56 -2.39 -3.04 -4.03
N PRO A 57 -2.05 -4.23 -4.54
CA PRO A 57 -3.02 -5.28 -4.80
C PRO A 57 -3.66 -5.80 -3.52
N SER A 58 -4.92 -6.22 -3.61
CA SER A 58 -5.72 -6.66 -2.46
C SER A 58 -5.07 -7.78 -1.64
N ILE A 59 -4.30 -8.67 -2.28
CA ILE A 59 -3.57 -9.74 -1.60
C ILE A 59 -2.55 -9.19 -0.59
N ILE A 60 -1.86 -8.11 -0.92
CA ILE A 60 -0.88 -7.47 -0.03
C ILE A 60 -1.61 -6.80 1.13
N ILE A 61 -2.73 -6.12 0.87
CA ILE A 61 -3.54 -5.51 1.93
C ILE A 61 -4.02 -6.55 2.93
N VAL A 62 -4.62 -7.65 2.46
CA VAL A 62 -5.12 -8.72 3.34
C VAL A 62 -3.98 -9.37 4.15
N LYS A 63 -2.84 -9.64 3.51
CA LYS A 63 -1.66 -10.21 4.21
C LYS A 63 -1.05 -9.23 5.21
N GLY A 64 -0.95 -7.95 4.86
CA GLY A 64 -0.46 -6.88 5.74
C GLY A 64 -1.36 -6.66 6.94
N TYR A 65 -2.68 -6.76 6.77
CA TYR A 65 -3.61 -6.73 7.88
C TYR A 65 -3.49 -7.94 8.82
N ALA A 66 -3.25 -9.14 8.28
CA ALA A 66 -3.13 -10.35 9.07
C ALA A 66 -1.77 -10.47 9.80
N LEU A 67 -0.67 -10.05 9.16
CA LEU A 67 0.70 -10.28 9.66
C LEU A 67 1.45 -9.00 10.02
N GLY A 68 1.07 -7.85 9.44
CA GLY A 68 1.80 -6.59 9.47
C GLY A 68 2.48 -6.26 8.14
N PHE A 69 2.53 -4.98 7.81
CA PHE A 69 3.17 -4.49 6.58
C PHE A 69 4.71 -4.51 6.67
N THR A 70 5.25 -4.56 7.88
CA THR A 70 6.69 -4.75 8.16
C THR A 70 7.11 -6.22 8.19
N HIS A 71 6.17 -7.17 8.12
CA HIS A 71 6.49 -8.60 8.14
C HIS A 71 7.25 -8.99 6.87
N SER A 72 8.29 -9.83 6.98
CA SER A 72 9.22 -10.15 5.88
C SER A 72 8.52 -10.63 4.61
N LEU A 73 7.47 -11.45 4.75
CA LEU A 73 6.66 -11.92 3.61
C LEU A 73 5.94 -10.76 2.91
N VAL A 74 5.29 -9.87 3.66
CA VAL A 74 4.54 -8.73 3.11
C VAL A 74 5.50 -7.72 2.51
N LYS A 75 6.62 -7.44 3.19
CA LYS A 75 7.72 -6.63 2.68
C LYS A 75 8.21 -7.11 1.32
N ASN A 76 8.48 -8.41 1.16
CA ASN A 76 8.89 -8.96 -0.14
C ASN A 76 7.82 -8.76 -1.23
N MET A 77 6.54 -8.97 -0.91
CA MET A 77 5.46 -8.73 -1.87
C MET A 77 5.34 -7.24 -2.26
N ILE A 78 5.54 -6.34 -1.31
CA ILE A 78 5.54 -4.89 -1.56
C ILE A 78 6.72 -4.52 -2.46
N LEU A 79 7.92 -4.99 -2.15
CA LEU A 79 9.12 -4.71 -2.94
C LEU A 79 9.03 -5.28 -4.36
N ASP A 80 8.50 -6.49 -4.51
CA ASP A 80 8.24 -7.11 -5.81
C ASP A 80 7.28 -6.25 -6.64
N PHE A 81 6.15 -5.83 -6.03
CA PHE A 81 5.19 -4.94 -6.67
C PHE A 81 5.79 -3.59 -7.04
N VAL A 82 6.53 -2.94 -6.13
CA VAL A 82 7.18 -1.64 -6.38
C VAL A 82 8.19 -1.76 -7.52
N THR A 83 8.96 -2.84 -7.56
CA THR A 83 9.98 -3.06 -8.59
C THR A 83 9.32 -3.32 -9.94
N ALA A 84 8.31 -4.20 -9.99
CA ALA A 84 7.57 -4.53 -11.20
C ALA A 84 6.84 -3.32 -11.79
N HIS A 85 6.34 -2.43 -10.94
CA HIS A 85 5.51 -1.28 -11.33
C HIS A 85 6.17 0.08 -11.10
N LYS A 86 7.50 0.12 -10.96
CA LYS A 86 8.26 1.33 -10.61
C LYS A 86 7.92 2.52 -11.51
N VAL A 87 7.93 2.31 -12.82
CA VAL A 87 7.66 3.35 -13.82
C VAL A 87 6.24 3.91 -13.68
N GLU A 88 5.25 3.03 -13.50
CA GLU A 88 3.84 3.42 -13.36
C GLU A 88 3.60 4.19 -12.05
N LEU A 89 4.22 3.76 -10.95
CA LEU A 89 4.15 4.45 -9.66
C LEU A 89 4.78 5.84 -9.71
N SER A 90 5.96 5.98 -10.33
CA SER A 90 6.65 7.27 -10.48
C SER A 90 5.87 8.27 -11.34
N GLN A 91 5.08 7.79 -12.31
CA GLN A 91 4.21 8.65 -13.13
C GLN A 91 2.88 9.01 -12.45
N ARG A 92 2.66 8.56 -11.20
CA ARG A 92 1.37 8.64 -10.49
C ARG A 92 0.20 8.14 -11.34
N GLN A 93 0.47 7.18 -12.22
CA GLN A 93 -0.53 6.71 -13.15
C GLN A 93 -1.59 5.96 -12.34
N ILE A 94 -2.87 6.26 -12.57
CA ILE A 94 -3.95 5.52 -11.92
C ILE A 94 -3.88 4.09 -12.46
N MET A 95 -3.24 3.20 -11.70
CA MET A 95 -3.25 1.79 -12.03
C MET A 95 -4.71 1.34 -12.01
N LYS A 96 -5.23 0.97 -13.17
CA LYS A 96 -6.45 0.17 -13.24
C LYS A 96 -6.11 -1.17 -12.61
N ILE A 97 -6.19 -1.25 -11.27
CA ILE A 97 -6.12 -2.50 -10.54
C ILE A 97 -7.22 -3.37 -11.16
N LYS A 98 -6.82 -4.29 -12.04
CA LYS A 98 -7.73 -5.27 -12.62
C LYS A 98 -8.07 -6.20 -11.47
N PHE A 99 -9.19 -5.92 -10.81
CA PHE A 99 -9.88 -6.88 -9.97
C PHE A 99 -10.20 -8.07 -10.88
N ARG A 100 -9.34 -9.10 -10.87
CA ARG A 100 -9.72 -10.40 -11.43
C ARG A 100 -10.74 -10.99 -10.47
N ILE A 101 -12.00 -10.99 -10.91
CA ILE A 101 -13.13 -11.73 -10.34
C ILE A 101 -12.93 -13.21 -10.62
#